data_AF-M6AL10-F1
#
_entry.id   AF-M6AL10-F1
#
_cell.length_a   1.000
_cell.length_b   1.000
_cell.length_c   1.000
_cell.angle_alpha   90.00
_cell.angle_beta   90.00
_cell.angle_gamma   90.00
#
_symmetry.space_group_name_H-M   'P 1'
#
loop_
_entity.id
_entity.type
_entity.pdbx_description
1 polymer ?
#
loop_
_entity_poly.entity_id
_entity_poly.type
_entity_poly.pdbx_seq_one_letter_code
_entity_poly.pdbx_strand_id
1 'polypeptide(L)' 'MEKEKTDTKFGLIRLETCLSCPLLLKGFLSERCSVCGCFVRLKTKFKGERCPIGIWS' A
#
# COMPACT_ATOMS: atom_id res chain seq x y z
N MET A 1 4.21 -26.71 -13.48
CA MET A 1 3.51 -26.50 -12.20
C MET A 1 3.45 -25.00 -11.95
N GLU A 2 2.56 -24.34 -12.69
CA GLU A 2 2.37 -22.89 -12.67
C GLU A 2 1.55 -22.55 -11.43
N LYS A 3 2.20 -21.97 -10.41
CA LYS A 3 1.49 -21.48 -9.23
C LYS A 3 0.75 -20.20 -9.59
N GLU A 4 -0.51 -20.41 -9.91
CA GLU A 4 -1.66 -19.52 -9.88
C GLU A 4 -1.44 -18.23 -9.07
N LYS A 5 -1.35 -17.11 -9.79
CA LYS A 5 -0.93 -15.77 -9.35
C LYS A 5 -2.16 -14.89 -9.19
N THR A 6 -3.11 -15.28 -8.35
CA THR A 6 -4.44 -14.64 -8.26
C THR A 6 -4.79 -14.26 -6.81
N ASP A 7 -4.03 -13.37 -6.19
CA ASP A 7 -4.50 -12.70 -4.96
C ASP A 7 -3.90 -11.29 -4.74
N THR A 8 -3.39 -10.63 -5.79
CA THR A 8 -2.62 -9.37 -5.67
C THR A 8 -3.19 -8.17 -6.43
N LYS A 9 -4.35 -8.29 -7.11
CA LYS A 9 -4.93 -7.12 -7.82
C LYS A 9 -5.24 -5.96 -6.87
N PHE A 10 -5.91 -6.22 -5.76
CA PHE A 10 -6.27 -5.17 -4.80
C PHE A 10 -5.05 -4.56 -4.10
N GLY A 11 -4.09 -5.38 -3.69
CA GLY A 11 -2.88 -4.89 -3.01
C GLY A 11 -2.00 -4.01 -3.91
N LEU A 12 -1.95 -4.29 -5.21
CA LEU A 12 -1.24 -3.47 -6.19
C LEU A 12 -1.93 -2.12 -6.42
N ILE A 13 -3.25 -2.11 -6.61
CA ILE A 13 -4.03 -0.87 -6.79
C ILE A 13 -3.89 0.04 -5.55
N ARG A 14 -4.04 -0.55 -4.36
CA ARG A 14 -3.86 0.16 -3.07
C ARG A 14 -2.43 0.71 -2.93
N LEU A 15 -1.42 -0.04 -3.41
CA LEU A 15 -0.03 0.38 -3.41
C LEU A 15 0.22 1.55 -4.37
N GLU A 16 -0.22 1.46 -5.62
CA GLU A 16 -0.10 2.55 -6.59
C GLU A 16 -0.79 3.82 -6.09
N THR A 17 -1.95 3.67 -5.44
CA THR A 17 -2.66 4.76 -4.77
C THR A 17 -1.81 5.40 -3.67
N CYS A 18 -1.16 4.59 -2.83
CA CYS A 18 -0.24 5.10 -1.81
C CYS A 18 1.02 5.74 -2.42
N LEU A 19 1.57 5.17 -3.49
CA LEU A 19 2.78 5.67 -4.17
C LEU A 19 2.56 7.04 -4.85
N SER A 20 1.32 7.30 -5.24
CA SER A 20 0.85 8.56 -5.83
C SER A 20 0.37 9.56 -4.78
N CYS A 21 0.30 9.17 -3.50
CA CYS A 21 -0.21 10.03 -2.44
C CYS A 21 0.81 11.14 -2.09
N PRO A 22 0.39 12.41 -1.99
CA PRO A 22 1.29 13.51 -1.63
C PRO A 22 1.81 13.39 -0.18
N LEU A 23 1.14 12.59 0.65
CA LEU A 23 1.50 12.34 2.04
C LEU A 23 2.47 11.15 2.19
N LEU A 24 2.97 10.60 1.09
CA LEU A 24 3.95 9.53 1.13
C LEU A 24 5.35 10.09 1.38
N LEU A 25 5.95 9.65 2.47
CA LEU A 25 7.36 9.88 2.77
C LEU A 25 8.18 8.88 1.95
N LYS A 26 8.70 9.33 0.81
CA LYS A 26 9.70 8.60 0.02
C LYS A 26 11.07 8.82 0.66
N GLY A 27 11.39 8.02 1.67
CA GLY A 27 12.75 7.93 2.18
C GLY A 27 13.65 7.18 1.20
N PHE A 28 14.96 7.42 1.27
CA PHE A 28 15.95 6.79 0.37
C PHE A 28 15.90 5.25 0.39
N LEU A 29 15.45 4.65 1.51
CA LEU A 29 15.32 3.19 1.68
C LEU A 29 13.90 2.69 1.95
N SER A 30 12.89 3.56 2.12
CA SER A 30 11.54 3.10 2.47
C SER A 30 10.43 4.09 2.14
N GLU A 31 9.35 3.62 1.53
CA GLU A 31 8.12 4.40 1.40
C GLU A 31 7.20 4.19 2.62
N ARG A 32 7.02 5.25 3.40
CA ARG A 32 6.15 5.26 4.59
C ARG A 32 5.04 6.30 4.43
N CYS A 33 3.88 6.05 5.01
CA CYS A 33 2.81 7.04 5.05
C CYS A 33 3.11 8.09 6.13
N SER A 34 3.00 9.39 5.85
CA SER A 34 3.20 10.44 6.88
C SER A 34 2.09 10.46 7.93
N VAL A 35 0.89 9.95 7.60
CA VAL A 35 -0.27 9.97 8.50
C VAL A 35 -0.24 8.85 9.54
N CYS A 36 0.02 7.61 9.10
CA CYS A 36 0.04 6.45 10.00
C CYS A 36 1.44 5.89 10.29
N GLY A 37 2.49 6.38 9.62
CA GLY A 37 3.86 5.89 9.78
C GLY A 37 4.13 4.50 9.20
N CYS A 38 3.11 3.76 8.74
CA CYS A 38 3.26 2.40 8.24
C CYS A 38 4.00 2.34 6.90
N PHE A 39 4.68 1.21 6.65
CA PHE A 39 5.21 0.87 5.34
C PHE A 39 4.07 0.55 4.37
N VAL A 40 3.90 1.39 3.35
CA VAL A 40 2.76 1.26 2.43
C VAL A 40 2.80 -0.05 1.65
N ARG A 41 4.00 -0.53 1.27
CA ARG A 41 4.21 -1.84 0.61
C ARG A 41 3.70 -3.03 1.41
N LEU A 42 3.71 -2.93 2.73
CA LEU A 42 3.23 -3.98 3.62
C LEU A 42 1.75 -3.78 3.91
N LYS A 43 1.37 -2.56 4.30
CA LYS A 43 0.00 -2.20 4.65
C LYS A 43 -1.00 -2.50 3.54
N THR A 44 -0.64 -2.26 2.28
CA THR A 44 -1.56 -2.46 1.14
C THR A 44 -1.77 -3.93 0.80
N LYS A 45 -0.87 -4.83 1.22
CA LYS A 45 -1.03 -6.29 1.07
C LYS A 45 -2.01 -6.88 2.08
N PHE A 46 -2.22 -6.23 3.23
CA PHE A 46 -3.16 -6.69 4.23
C PHE A 46 -4.60 -6.36 3.83
N LYS A 47 -5.45 -7.38 3.66
CA LYS A 47 -6.84 -7.21 3.23
C LYS A 47 -7.70 -6.46 4.25
N GLY A 48 -7.43 -6.62 5.55
CA GLY A 48 -8.18 -5.98 6.64
C GLY A 48 -7.72 -4.56 6.99
N GLU A 49 -6.62 -4.10 6.41
CA GLU A 49 -6.11 -2.75 6.63
C GLU A 49 -6.86 -1.73 5.78
N ARG A 50 -6.98 -0.51 6.30
CA ARG A 50 -7.63 0.62 5.61
C ARG A 50 -6.75 1.85 5.64
N CYS A 51 -6.93 2.71 4.64
CA CYS A 51 -6.27 4.00 4.64
C CYS A 51 -6.85 4.89 5.76
N PRO A 52 -6.04 5.47 6.67
CA PRO A 52 -6.53 6.30 7.77
C PRO A 52 -7.24 7.58 7.29
N ILE A 53 -6.97 8.00 6.06
CA ILE A 53 -7.58 9.16 5.38
C ILE A 53 -8.61 8.75 4.33
N GLY A 54 -8.93 7.46 4.22
CA GLY A 54 -10.02 6.98 3.38
C GLY A 54 -9.77 6.94 1.87
N ILE A 55 -8.53 7.11 1.38
CA ILE A 55 -8.24 7.05 -0.08
C ILE A 55 -8.49 5.65 -0.66
N TRP A 56 -8.33 4.60 0.14
CA TRP A 56 -8.60 3.23 -0.27
C TRP A 56 -9.13 2.36 0.89
N SER A 57 -9.89 1.33 0.53
CA SER A 57 -10.60 0.39 1.41
C SER A 57 -10.13 -1.04 1.23
#